data_AF-A0A2V9WI08-F1
#
_entry.id   AF-A0A2V9WI08-F1
#
_cell.length_a   1.000
_cell.length_b   1.000
_cell.length_c   1.000
_cell.angle_alpha   90.00
_cell.angle_beta   90.00
_cell.angle_gamma   90.00
#
_symmetry.space_group_name_H-M   'P 1'
#
loop_
_entity.id
_entity.type
_entity.pdbx_description
1 polymer ?
#
loop_
_entity_poly.entity_id
_entity_poly.type
_entity_poly.pdbx_seq_one_letter_code
_entity_poly.pdbx_strand_id
1 'polypeptide(L)'
;MAEEDSSPSSLRYPAWQRAYEAALLELDRKKLLERVHTAEAVIFNRLQALVQIPDSPEHAPERQAMEDALNALRVLKRNKLNFP
;
A
#
# COMPACT_ATOMS: atom_id res chain seq x y z
N MET A 1 -28.34 14.82 -11.36
CA MET A 1 -28.19 13.66 -10.46
C MET A 1 -26.73 13.24 -10.61
N ALA A 2 -25.87 13.63 -9.68
CA ALA A 2 -24.42 13.44 -9.83
C ALA A 2 -24.03 12.02 -9.39
N GLU A 3 -23.52 11.29 -10.37
CA GLU A 3 -22.39 10.35 -10.30
C GLU A 3 -22.37 9.37 -9.12
N GLU A 4 -22.80 8.15 -9.43
CA GLU A 4 -22.46 6.93 -8.72
C GLU A 4 -20.93 6.80 -8.68
N ASP A 5 -20.32 7.31 -7.61
CA ASP A 5 -18.92 7.08 -7.25
C ASP A 5 -18.76 5.58 -6.98
N SER A 6 -18.41 4.89 -8.06
CA SER A 6 -17.73 3.60 -8.14
C SER A 6 -17.23 3.19 -6.76
N SER A 7 -17.91 2.24 -6.13
CA SER A 7 -17.61 1.82 -4.76
C SER A 7 -16.09 1.66 -4.63
N PRO A 8 -15.39 2.49 -3.84
CA PRO A 8 -14.05 2.11 -3.47
C PRO A 8 -14.29 0.81 -2.72
N SER A 9 -13.77 -0.27 -3.29
CA SER A 9 -13.44 -1.52 -2.62
C SER A 9 -13.56 -1.36 -1.11
N SER A 10 -14.33 -2.23 -0.45
CA SER A 10 -14.47 -2.24 1.02
C SER A 10 -13.13 -2.60 1.65
N LEU A 11 -12.15 -1.70 1.49
CA LEU A 11 -10.76 -1.83 1.87
C LEU A 11 -10.78 -1.94 3.37
N ARG A 12 -10.34 -3.09 3.84
CA ARG A 12 -10.26 -3.37 5.27
C ARG A 12 -9.35 -2.36 5.96
N TYR A 13 -8.39 -1.79 5.24
CA TYR A 13 -7.43 -0.82 5.74
C TYR A 13 -7.18 0.32 4.73
N PRO A 14 -8.12 1.27 4.59
CA PRO A 14 -8.08 2.28 3.53
C PRO A 14 -6.90 3.25 3.65
N ALA A 15 -6.31 3.39 4.85
CA ALA A 15 -5.22 4.32 5.12
C ALA A 15 -3.98 4.06 4.26
N TRP A 16 -3.58 2.79 4.11
CA TRP A 16 -2.39 2.41 3.34
C TRP A 16 -2.74 1.67 2.04
N GLN A 17 -3.87 0.97 1.97
CA GLN A 17 -4.27 0.23 0.76
C GLN A 17 -4.50 1.16 -0.43
N ARG A 18 -5.05 2.36 -0.22
CA ARG A 18 -5.22 3.34 -1.30
C ARG A 18 -3.89 3.75 -1.94
N ALA A 19 -2.86 3.96 -1.13
CA ALA A 19 -1.54 4.30 -1.64
C ALA A 19 -0.91 3.12 -2.40
N TYR A 20 -1.10 1.91 -1.90
CA TYR A 20 -0.67 0.68 -2.56
C TYR A 20 -1.37 0.46 -3.91
N GLU A 21 -2.69 0.55 -3.98
CA GLU A 21 -3.44 0.45 -5.24
C GLU A 21 -3.04 1.53 -6.24
N ALA A 22 -2.85 2.76 -5.78
CA ALA A 22 -2.39 3.85 -6.63
C ALA A 22 -0.99 3.62 -7.21
N ALA A 23 -0.14 2.82 -6.54
CA ALA A 23 1.15 2.39 -7.08
C ALA A 23 1.01 1.24 -8.08
N LEU A 24 0.11 0.29 -7.84
CA LEU A 24 -0.15 -0.81 -8.78
C LEU A 24 -0.77 -0.35 -10.10
N LEU A 25 -1.66 0.65 -10.04
CA LEU A 25 -2.35 1.20 -11.21
C LEU A 25 -1.52 2.23 -11.98
N GLU A 26 -0.38 2.66 -11.45
CA GLU A 26 0.46 3.65 -12.11
C GLU A 26 1.25 3.03 -13.26
N LEU A 27 1.06 3.60 -14.46
CA LEU A 27 1.69 3.13 -15.70
C LEU A 27 2.91 3.97 -16.07
N ASP A 28 2.96 5.23 -15.61
CA ASP A 28 4.09 6.11 -15.88
C ASP A 28 5.25 5.77 -14.93
N ARG A 29 6.42 5.43 -15.49
CA ARG A 29 7.60 5.04 -14.69
C ARG A 29 8.05 6.10 -13.70
N LYS A 30 7.97 7.39 -14.03
CA LYS A 30 8.42 8.45 -13.13
C LYS A 30 7.46 8.58 -11.96
N LYS A 31 6.16 8.63 -12.26
CA LYS A 31 5.11 8.67 -11.22
C LYS A 31 5.04 7.39 -10.42
N LEU A 32 5.36 6.25 -11.02
CA LEU A 32 5.37 4.95 -10.35
C LEU A 32 6.39 4.94 -9.21
N LEU A 33 7.58 5.50 -9.43
CA LEU A 33 8.59 5.63 -8.36
C LEU A 33 8.05 6.45 -7.18
N GLU A 34 7.45 7.61 -7.47
CA GLU A 34 6.85 8.49 -6.45
C GLU A 34 5.71 7.80 -5.71
N ARG A 35 4.84 7.09 -6.43
CA ARG A 35 3.71 6.34 -5.88
C ARG A 35 4.18 5.18 -5.01
N VAL A 36 5.19 4.42 -5.45
CA VAL A 36 5.75 3.33 -4.66
C VAL A 36 6.40 3.88 -3.39
N HIS A 37 7.19 4.95 -3.48
CA HIS A 37 7.80 5.57 -2.28
C HIS A 37 6.73 6.06 -1.31
N THR A 38 5.66 6.67 -1.83
CA THR A 38 4.51 7.10 -1.02
C THR A 38 3.84 5.91 -0.34
N ALA A 39 3.58 4.83 -1.10
CA ALA A 39 2.97 3.61 -0.57
C ALA A 39 3.83 2.96 0.52
N GLU A 40 5.14 2.80 0.27
CA GLU A 40 6.08 2.27 1.27
C GLU A 40 6.11 3.13 2.53
N ALA A 41 6.17 4.46 2.41
CA ALA A 41 6.18 5.36 3.56
C ALA A 41 4.91 5.25 4.39
N VAL A 42 3.74 5.21 3.74
CA VAL A 42 2.44 5.09 4.44
C VAL A 42 2.31 3.72 5.11
N ILE A 43 2.71 2.64 4.43
CA ILE A 43 2.72 1.29 5.01
C ILE A 43 3.68 1.21 6.19
N PHE A 44 4.88 1.77 6.07
CA PHE A 44 5.88 1.77 7.14
C PHE A 44 5.42 2.57 8.36
N ASN A 45 4.86 3.76 8.17
CA ASN A 45 4.29 4.56 9.26
C ASN A 45 3.18 3.81 9.99
N ARG A 46 2.33 3.08 9.24
CA ARG A 46 1.27 2.27 9.83
C ARG A 46 1.84 1.07 10.59
N LEU A 47 2.83 0.36 10.05
CA LEU A 47 3.53 -0.71 10.76
C LEU A 47 4.15 -0.20 12.08
N GLN A 48 4.80 0.97 12.06
CA GLN A 48 5.33 1.58 13.29
C GLN A 48 4.23 1.87 14.31
N ALA A 49 3.08 2.39 13.87
CA ALA A 49 1.93 2.59 14.77
C ALA A 49 1.43 1.27 15.37
N LEU A 50 1.40 0.18 14.59
CA LEU A 50 1.00 -1.15 15.06
C LEU A 50 2.01 -1.78 16.02
N VAL A 51 3.29 -1.41 15.95
CA VAL A 51 4.32 -1.84 16.91
C VAL A 51 4.11 -1.18 18.28
N GLN A 52 3.61 0.07 18.30
CA GLN A 52 3.29 0.78 19.55
C GLN A 52 2.03 0.23 20.25
N ILE A 53 1.29 -0.66 19.58
CA ILE A 53 0.10 -1.34 20.12
C ILE A 53 0.42 -2.84 20.22
N PRO A 54 1.34 -3.26 21.12
CA PRO A 54 1.56 -4.68 21.38
C PRO A 54 0.27 -5.29 21.95
N ASP A 55 0.00 -6.56 21.66
CA ASP A 55 -1.13 -7.36 22.18
C ASP A 55 -2.50 -7.31 21.48
N SER A 56 -2.62 -6.74 20.28
CA SER A 56 -3.89 -6.81 19.52
C SER A 56 -3.85 -7.90 18.42
N PRO A 57 -4.43 -9.09 18.64
CA PRO A 57 -4.48 -10.17 17.64
C PRO A 57 -5.27 -9.77 16.38
N GLU A 58 -6.13 -8.75 16.49
CA GLU A 58 -6.82 -8.09 15.38
C GLU A 58 -5.88 -7.42 14.36
N HIS A 59 -4.66 -7.06 14.76
CA HIS A 59 -3.67 -6.40 13.88
C HIS A 59 -2.73 -7.39 13.19
N ALA A 60 -2.69 -8.66 13.59
CA ALA A 60 -1.92 -9.69 12.89
C ALA A 60 -2.25 -9.79 11.39
N PRO A 61 -3.53 -9.88 10.96
CA PRO A 61 -3.85 -9.90 9.53
C PRO A 61 -3.52 -8.57 8.82
N GLU A 62 -3.59 -7.44 9.52
CA GLU A 62 -3.23 -6.13 8.98
C GLU A 62 -1.72 -6.06 8.68
N ARG A 63 -0.87 -6.48 9.62
CA ARG A 63 0.59 -6.54 9.42
C ARG A 63 0.97 -7.48 8.28
N GLN A 64 0.38 -8.68 8.24
CA GLN A 64 0.68 -9.63 7.18
C GLN A 64 0.33 -9.08 5.79
N ALA A 65 -0.80 -8.38 5.67
CA ALA A 65 -1.20 -7.74 4.41
C ALA A 65 -0.27 -6.58 4.02
N MET A 66 0.26 -5.83 5.00
CA MET A 66 1.27 -4.81 4.75
C MET A 66 2.61 -5.38 4.29
N GLU A 67 3.06 -6.46 4.91
CA GLU A 67 4.30 -7.14 4.53
C GLU A 67 4.21 -7.71 3.10
N ASP A 68 3.06 -8.31 2.76
CA ASP A 68 2.77 -8.77 1.39
C ASP A 68 2.77 -7.60 0.39
N ALA A 69 2.12 -6.50 0.73
CA ALA A 69 2.11 -5.29 -0.10
C ALA A 69 3.51 -4.70 -0.33
N LEU A 70 4.37 -4.65 0.71
CA LEU A 70 5.76 -4.20 0.56
C LEU A 70 6.56 -5.14 -0.35
N ASN A 71 6.34 -6.45 -0.24
CA ASN A 71 7.01 -7.41 -1.11
C ASN A 71 6.56 -7.23 -2.57
N ALA A 72 5.26 -7.05 -2.81
CA ALA A 72 4.72 -6.75 -4.13
C ALA A 72 5.28 -5.44 -4.71
N LEU A 73 5.39 -4.38 -3.90
CA LEU A 73 6.00 -3.11 -4.30
C LEU A 73 7.49 -3.26 -4.67
N ARG A 74 8.25 -4.09 -3.95
CA ARG A 74 9.63 -4.44 -4.33
C ARG A 74 9.70 -5.14 -5.68
N VAL A 75 8.84 -6.14 -5.90
CA VAL A 75 8.76 -6.85 -7.19
C VAL A 75 8.37 -5.87 -8.30
N LEU A 76 7.43 -4.96 -8.05
CA LEU A 76 7.02 -3.92 -8.99
C LEU A 76 8.17 -2.98 -9.35
N LYS A 77 8.92 -2.49 -8.36
CA LYS A 77 10.15 -1.70 -8.56
C LYS A 77 11.17 -2.44 -9.40
N ARG A 78 11.45 -3.71 -9.10
CA ARG A 78 12.41 -4.52 -9.86
C ARG A 78 11.99 -4.71 -11.32
N ASN A 79 10.71 -5.04 -11.56
CA ASN A 79 10.20 -5.31 -12.91
C ASN A 79 10.01 -4.04 -13.74
N LYS A 80 9.45 -2.98 -13.15
CA LYS A 80 9.07 -1.77 -13.88
C LYS A 80 10.17 -0.71 -13.88
N LEU A 81 10.97 -0.62 -12.84
CA LEU A 81 11.98 0.44 -12.65
C LEU A 81 13.43 -0.06 -12.73
N ASN A 82 13.65 -1.36 -12.99
CA ASN A 82 14.97 -1.97 -13.13
C ASN A 82 15.87 -1.75 -11.89
N PHE A 83 15.28 -1.60 -10.71
CA PHE A 83 16.03 -1.57 -9.45
C PHE A 83 16.68 -2.95 -9.18
N PRO A 84 17.94 -2.98 -8.68
CA PRO A 84 18.65 -4.23 -8.35
C PRO A 84 17.94 -5.03 -7.23
#